data_AF-A0A3M1ENC0-F1
#
_entry.id   AF-A0A3M1ENC0-F1
#
_cell.length_a   1.000
_cell.length_b   1.000
_cell.length_c   1.000
_cell.angle_alpha   90.00
_cell.angle_beta   90.00
_cell.angle_gamma   90.00
#
_symmetry.space_group_name_H-M   'P 1'
#
loop_
_entity.id
_entity.type
_entity.pdbx_description
1 polymer ?
#
loop_
_entity_poly.entity_id
_entity_poly.type
_entity_poly.pdbx_seq_one_letter_code
_entity_poly.pdbx_strand_id
1 'polypeptide(L)'
;SLAEFYSYNTPAGASSNTGLEIAELSQFFFYRDTDDGTLGFVMIHDKPSNRDGGRVTFTIGPKEEGDSGLPDTAALGVSDDSGEFTVAAPEAKGVWAWATCCTDGGAIKGLEDTEFTFWITISSAFQGIGKLAARVGMEADELAELPSLSEPVKIVAAADGDGDGIVDERDNCPEDENTNQSDLDQDGVGDVCDCAPEDPNQSNFCAPCAAQLTASSPTSALLFFPVLLFPFVLRRFRG
;
A
#
# COMPACT_ATOMS: atom_id res chain seq x y z
N SER A 1 2.98 -16.25 -4.87
CA SER A 1 2.52 -15.31 -5.91
C SER A 1 1.13 -15.65 -6.45
N LEU A 2 0.53 -14.78 -7.28
CA LEU A 2 -0.78 -15.05 -7.89
C LEU A 2 -0.79 -16.34 -8.71
N ALA A 3 0.30 -16.63 -9.43
CA ALA A 3 0.44 -17.83 -10.24
C ALA A 3 0.40 -19.12 -9.42
N GLU A 4 0.95 -19.10 -8.21
CA GLU A 4 0.89 -20.23 -7.27
C GLU A 4 -0.51 -20.34 -6.64
N PHE A 5 -1.11 -19.19 -6.29
CA PHE A 5 -2.41 -19.10 -5.63
C PHE A 5 -3.56 -19.69 -6.46
N TYR A 6 -3.56 -19.46 -7.78
CA TYR A 6 -4.54 -20.02 -8.72
C TYR A 6 -4.03 -21.25 -9.48
N SER A 7 -3.10 -22.03 -8.92
CA SER A 7 -2.56 -23.21 -9.61
C SER A 7 -3.62 -24.29 -9.87
N TYR A 8 -4.06 -24.37 -11.13
CA TYR A 8 -5.06 -25.32 -11.62
C TYR A 8 -4.69 -26.78 -11.33
N ASN A 9 -5.67 -27.61 -10.95
CA ASN A 9 -5.53 -29.07 -10.77
C ASN A 9 -4.62 -29.51 -9.60
N THR A 10 -4.53 -28.68 -8.55
CA THR A 10 -3.74 -28.98 -7.34
C THR A 10 -4.60 -28.82 -6.06
N PRO A 11 -5.32 -29.87 -5.58
CA PRO A 11 -5.27 -31.27 -5.99
C PRO A 11 -6.07 -31.59 -7.26
N ALA A 12 -5.80 -32.77 -7.82
CA ALA A 12 -6.35 -33.19 -9.11
C ALA A 12 -7.89 -33.17 -9.12
N GLY A 13 -8.48 -32.43 -10.06
CA GLY A 13 -9.93 -32.24 -10.19
C GLY A 13 -10.49 -30.98 -9.51
N ALA A 14 -9.67 -30.18 -8.83
CA ALA A 14 -10.03 -28.81 -8.44
C ALA A 14 -9.78 -27.85 -9.62
N SER A 15 -10.73 -26.95 -9.93
CA SER A 15 -10.52 -25.90 -10.94
C SER A 15 -9.52 -24.87 -10.44
N SER A 16 -9.74 -24.38 -9.22
CA SER A 16 -8.75 -23.70 -8.39
C SER A 16 -8.88 -24.22 -6.97
N ASN A 17 -7.77 -24.54 -6.31
CA ASN A 17 -7.75 -24.76 -4.86
C ASN A 17 -6.81 -23.73 -4.28
N THR A 18 -7.34 -22.52 -4.16
CA THR A 18 -6.74 -21.41 -3.44
C THR A 18 -6.46 -21.78 -1.98
N GLY A 19 -7.11 -22.84 -1.47
CA GLY A 19 -7.02 -23.28 -0.08
C GLY A 19 -7.82 -22.40 0.87
N LEU A 20 -8.51 -21.39 0.33
CA LEU A 20 -9.30 -20.41 1.08
C LEU A 20 -10.81 -20.57 0.83
N GLU A 21 -11.23 -21.56 0.05
CA GLU A 21 -12.63 -21.79 -0.30
C GLU A 21 -13.49 -22.07 0.94
N ILE A 22 -14.63 -21.39 1.03
CA ILE A 22 -15.62 -21.61 2.08
C ILE A 22 -16.98 -21.76 1.40
N ALA A 23 -17.64 -22.89 1.67
CA ALA A 23 -18.95 -23.20 1.10
C ALA A 23 -19.96 -22.07 1.33
N GLU A 24 -20.71 -21.72 0.28
CA GLU A 24 -21.76 -20.69 0.31
C GLU A 24 -21.27 -19.27 0.65
N LEU A 25 -19.97 -19.00 0.43
CA LEU A 25 -19.34 -17.70 0.65
C LEU A 25 -18.65 -17.20 -0.62
N SER A 26 -18.87 -15.93 -0.96
CA SER A 26 -18.00 -15.21 -1.88
C SER A 26 -17.03 -14.36 -1.07
N GLN A 27 -15.74 -14.54 -1.33
CA GLN A 27 -14.64 -13.86 -0.65
C GLN A 27 -13.93 -12.94 -1.61
N PHE A 28 -13.46 -11.83 -1.09
CA PHE A 28 -12.69 -10.87 -1.85
C PHE A 28 -11.64 -10.21 -0.98
N PHE A 29 -10.47 -9.95 -1.55
CA PHE A 29 -9.38 -9.31 -0.83
C PHE A 29 -8.35 -8.72 -1.79
N PHE A 30 -7.57 -7.79 -1.24
CA PHE A 30 -6.41 -7.23 -1.91
C PHE A 30 -5.20 -8.10 -1.60
N TYR A 31 -4.33 -8.23 -2.58
CA TYR A 31 -3.05 -8.91 -2.44
C TYR A 31 -1.97 -8.05 -3.07
N ARG A 32 -0.76 -8.17 -2.53
CA ARG A 32 0.47 -7.73 -3.20
C ARG A 32 1.15 -8.97 -3.74
N ASP A 33 1.42 -9.02 -5.04
CA ASP A 33 2.09 -10.18 -5.62
C ASP A 33 3.55 -10.22 -5.14
N THR A 34 4.01 -11.39 -4.71
CA THR A 34 5.39 -11.61 -4.27
C THR A 34 6.39 -11.68 -5.43
N ASP A 35 5.93 -11.97 -6.65
CA ASP A 35 6.81 -12.12 -7.83
C ASP A 35 7.18 -10.76 -8.44
N ASP A 36 6.24 -9.82 -8.48
CA ASP A 36 6.43 -8.53 -9.15
C ASP A 36 6.03 -7.31 -8.30
N GLY A 37 5.56 -7.51 -7.05
CA GLY A 37 5.18 -6.43 -6.14
C GLY A 37 3.85 -5.74 -6.46
N THR A 38 3.14 -6.18 -7.52
CA THR A 38 1.94 -5.50 -8.00
C THR A 38 0.79 -5.62 -7.00
N LEU A 39 0.00 -4.55 -6.86
CA LEU A 39 -1.23 -4.60 -6.09
C LEU A 39 -2.34 -5.14 -6.99
N GLY A 40 -3.12 -6.06 -6.43
CA GLY A 40 -4.24 -6.66 -7.13
C GLY A 40 -5.43 -6.94 -6.23
N PHE A 41 -6.48 -7.42 -6.85
CA PHE A 41 -7.74 -7.76 -6.21
C PHE A 41 -8.16 -9.17 -6.63
N VAL A 42 -8.42 -10.03 -5.65
CA VAL A 42 -8.85 -11.42 -5.85
C VAL A 42 -10.31 -11.56 -5.48
N MET A 43 -11.03 -12.37 -6.25
CA MET A 43 -12.38 -12.83 -5.91
C MET A 43 -12.46 -14.35 -6.02
N ILE A 44 -12.96 -14.97 -4.97
CA ILE A 44 -13.17 -16.40 -4.85
C ILE A 44 -14.65 -16.64 -4.61
N HIS A 45 -15.24 -17.47 -5.45
CA HIS A 45 -16.63 -17.83 -5.38
C HIS A 45 -16.75 -19.36 -5.28
N ASP A 46 -17.02 -19.86 -4.08
CA ASP A 46 -17.23 -21.30 -3.92
C ASP A 46 -18.68 -21.71 -4.17
N LYS A 47 -18.85 -22.90 -4.76
CA LYS A 47 -20.14 -23.46 -5.16
C LYS A 47 -21.08 -23.59 -3.95
N PRO A 48 -22.34 -23.11 -4.05
CA PRO A 48 -23.37 -23.39 -3.06
C PRO A 48 -23.65 -24.90 -2.92
N SER A 49 -24.05 -25.34 -1.72
CA SER A 49 -24.36 -26.76 -1.43
C SER A 49 -25.60 -27.30 -2.18
N ASN A 50 -26.34 -26.43 -2.86
CA ASN A 50 -27.53 -26.78 -3.64
C ASN A 50 -27.18 -27.41 -5.01
N ARG A 51 -27.85 -28.51 -5.35
CA ARG A 51 -27.68 -29.28 -6.59
C ARG A 51 -28.38 -28.68 -7.82
N ASP A 52 -29.24 -27.68 -7.64
CA ASP A 52 -30.07 -27.15 -8.74
C ASP A 52 -29.32 -26.22 -9.71
N GLY A 53 -28.03 -25.95 -9.47
CA GLY A 53 -27.22 -25.05 -10.29
C GLY A 53 -27.66 -23.58 -10.15
N GLY A 54 -26.95 -22.67 -10.83
CA GLY A 54 -27.23 -21.25 -10.82
C GLY A 54 -26.18 -20.44 -11.56
N ARG A 55 -26.41 -19.13 -11.67
CA ARG A 55 -25.47 -18.18 -12.27
C ARG A 55 -25.48 -16.88 -11.50
N VAL A 56 -24.31 -16.32 -11.26
CA VAL A 56 -24.12 -14.97 -10.73
C VAL A 56 -23.37 -14.13 -11.75
N THR A 57 -23.70 -12.84 -11.85
CA THR A 57 -22.85 -11.87 -12.52
C THR A 57 -22.39 -10.83 -11.51
N PHE A 58 -21.07 -10.69 -11.41
CA PHE A 58 -20.40 -9.62 -10.68
C PHE A 58 -19.94 -8.57 -11.66
N THR A 59 -20.14 -7.30 -11.33
CA THR A 59 -19.52 -6.18 -12.02
C THR A 59 -18.75 -5.38 -10.99
N ILE A 60 -17.48 -5.09 -11.29
CA ILE A 60 -16.58 -4.25 -10.49
C ILE A 60 -16.34 -3.02 -11.34
N GLY A 61 -16.69 -1.82 -10.87
CA GLY A 61 -16.52 -0.62 -11.69
C GLY A 61 -17.19 0.60 -11.08
N PRO A 62 -17.39 1.67 -11.86
CA PRO A 62 -18.06 2.87 -11.38
C PRO A 62 -19.51 2.57 -10.98
N LYS A 63 -20.06 3.37 -10.06
CA LYS A 63 -21.46 3.23 -9.62
C LYS A 63 -22.42 3.66 -10.71
N GLU A 64 -22.13 4.80 -11.30
CA GLU A 64 -22.90 5.45 -12.35
C GLU A 64 -21.97 5.87 -13.48
N GLU A 65 -22.55 6.13 -14.65
CA GLU A 65 -21.79 6.62 -15.80
C GLU A 65 -21.14 7.97 -15.47
N GLY A 66 -19.80 8.00 -15.50
CA GLY A 66 -19.01 9.20 -15.20
C GLY A 66 -18.29 9.19 -13.85
N ASP A 67 -18.56 8.22 -12.97
CA ASP A 67 -17.77 8.01 -11.75
C ASP A 67 -16.40 7.39 -12.06
N SER A 68 -15.45 7.52 -11.12
CA SER A 68 -14.21 6.75 -11.18
C SER A 68 -14.49 5.26 -10.94
N GLY A 69 -13.72 4.41 -11.62
CA GLY A 69 -13.77 2.95 -11.49
C GLY A 69 -12.37 2.38 -11.39
N LEU A 70 -12.13 1.20 -11.96
CA LEU A 70 -10.79 0.62 -12.01
C LEU A 70 -9.83 1.52 -12.82
N PRO A 71 -8.55 1.62 -12.43
CA PRO A 71 -7.55 2.39 -13.17
C PRO A 71 -7.28 1.80 -14.55
N ASP A 72 -6.78 2.60 -15.49
CA ASP A 72 -6.45 2.15 -16.87
C ASP A 72 -5.38 1.04 -16.92
N THR A 73 -4.58 0.93 -15.85
CA THR A 73 -3.58 -0.13 -15.63
C THR A 73 -4.21 -1.47 -15.24
N ALA A 74 -5.47 -1.47 -14.81
CA ALA A 74 -6.16 -2.67 -14.36
C ALA A 74 -6.25 -3.69 -15.50
N ALA A 75 -5.74 -4.88 -15.24
CA ALA A 75 -5.72 -5.97 -16.19
C ALA A 75 -6.17 -7.28 -15.55
N LEU A 76 -6.62 -8.22 -16.38
CA LEU A 76 -6.88 -9.58 -15.93
C LEU A 76 -5.55 -10.21 -15.49
N GLY A 77 -5.48 -10.58 -14.21
CA GLY A 77 -4.38 -11.38 -13.67
C GLY A 77 -4.60 -12.86 -13.97
N VAL A 78 -5.75 -13.38 -13.53
CA VAL A 78 -6.14 -14.78 -13.74
C VAL A 78 -7.67 -14.91 -13.75
N SER A 79 -8.17 -15.91 -14.46
CA SER A 79 -9.56 -16.34 -14.45
C SER A 79 -9.52 -17.86 -14.33
N ASP A 80 -10.30 -18.42 -13.41
CA ASP A 80 -10.33 -19.87 -13.23
C ASP A 80 -10.80 -20.57 -14.51
N ASP A 81 -11.92 -20.07 -15.06
CA ASP A 81 -12.42 -20.48 -16.36
C ASP A 81 -12.29 -19.38 -17.42
N SER A 82 -11.86 -19.78 -18.61
CA SER A 82 -11.58 -18.85 -19.71
C SER A 82 -12.84 -18.10 -20.13
N GLY A 83 -12.83 -16.78 -19.99
CA GLY A 83 -13.90 -15.89 -20.44
C GLY A 83 -15.00 -15.66 -19.41
N GLU A 84 -14.90 -16.29 -18.23
CA GLU A 84 -15.84 -16.05 -17.14
C GLU A 84 -15.51 -14.77 -16.37
N PHE A 85 -14.23 -14.39 -16.27
CA PHE A 85 -13.80 -13.12 -15.73
C PHE A 85 -13.07 -12.28 -16.77
N THR A 86 -13.50 -11.03 -16.90
CA THR A 86 -12.97 -10.06 -17.88
C THR A 86 -12.67 -8.74 -17.20
N VAL A 87 -11.58 -8.10 -17.58
CA VAL A 87 -11.19 -6.78 -17.08
C VAL A 87 -11.00 -5.86 -18.29
N ALA A 88 -11.74 -4.76 -18.30
CA ALA A 88 -11.66 -3.70 -19.29
C ALA A 88 -11.97 -2.38 -18.58
N ALA A 89 -10.92 -1.73 -18.06
CA ALA A 89 -11.04 -0.49 -17.29
C ALA A 89 -11.99 0.51 -17.99
N PRO A 90 -12.90 1.17 -17.25
CA PRO A 90 -12.96 1.24 -15.78
C PRO A 90 -13.74 0.08 -15.11
N GLU A 91 -14.07 -0.97 -15.86
CA GLU A 91 -14.93 -2.07 -15.39
C GLU A 91 -14.24 -3.44 -15.44
N ALA A 92 -14.66 -4.35 -14.57
CA ALA A 92 -14.41 -5.78 -14.67
C ALA A 92 -15.72 -6.53 -14.46
N LYS A 93 -15.86 -7.68 -15.11
CA LYS A 93 -17.10 -8.45 -15.10
C LYS A 93 -16.81 -9.94 -14.96
N GLY A 94 -17.43 -10.55 -13.96
CA GLY A 94 -17.45 -11.99 -13.70
C GLY A 94 -18.82 -12.59 -14.01
N VAL A 95 -18.89 -13.70 -14.72
CA VAL A 95 -20.11 -14.47 -14.99
C VAL A 95 -19.83 -15.93 -14.65
N TRP A 96 -20.28 -16.36 -13.48
CA TRP A 96 -19.92 -17.66 -12.90
C TRP A 96 -21.14 -18.55 -12.71
N ALA A 97 -21.01 -19.85 -13.03
CA ALA A 97 -22.12 -20.79 -13.04
C ALA A 97 -21.76 -22.17 -12.44
N TRP A 98 -22.38 -22.53 -11.31
CA TRP A 98 -21.96 -23.69 -10.50
C TRP A 98 -22.70 -25.02 -10.78
N ALA A 99 -23.27 -25.19 -11.97
CA ALA A 99 -24.07 -26.38 -12.30
C ALA A 99 -23.27 -27.69 -12.29
N THR A 100 -21.95 -27.68 -12.53
CA THR A 100 -21.20 -28.91 -12.84
C THR A 100 -19.86 -29.12 -12.11
N CYS A 101 -19.59 -28.41 -11.00
CA CYS A 101 -18.25 -28.21 -10.36
C CYS A 101 -17.44 -27.19 -11.18
N CYS A 102 -16.72 -26.24 -10.58
CA CYS A 102 -15.93 -26.24 -9.33
C CYS A 102 -16.07 -24.90 -8.58
N THR A 103 -15.00 -24.38 -7.96
CA THR A 103 -14.92 -23.04 -7.37
C THR A 103 -14.65 -22.05 -8.50
N ASP A 104 -15.44 -21.00 -8.63
CA ASP A 104 -15.22 -19.97 -9.65
C ASP A 104 -14.42 -18.80 -9.07
N GLY A 105 -13.78 -18.00 -9.92
CA GLY A 105 -13.08 -16.81 -9.45
C GLY A 105 -12.11 -16.21 -10.46
N GLY A 106 -11.37 -15.22 -9.97
CA GLY A 106 -10.30 -14.59 -10.73
C GLY A 106 -9.65 -13.45 -9.97
N ALA A 107 -8.59 -12.90 -10.56
CA ALA A 107 -7.88 -11.77 -10.00
C ALA A 107 -7.65 -10.67 -11.04
N ILE A 108 -7.70 -9.43 -10.54
CA ILE A 108 -7.27 -8.21 -11.21
C ILE A 108 -5.87 -7.89 -10.70
N LYS A 109 -5.02 -7.37 -11.59
CA LYS A 109 -3.70 -6.81 -11.27
C LYS A 109 -3.60 -5.38 -11.80
N GLY A 110 -2.53 -4.67 -11.46
CA GLY A 110 -2.29 -3.32 -11.98
C GLY A 110 -3.07 -2.26 -11.22
N LEU A 111 -3.25 -2.45 -9.90
CA LEU A 111 -4.00 -1.54 -9.03
C LEU A 111 -3.07 -0.64 -8.19
N GLU A 112 -1.76 -0.71 -8.41
CA GLU A 112 -0.75 0.11 -7.76
C GLU A 112 -0.87 1.61 -8.13
N ASP A 113 -0.28 2.46 -7.29
CA ASP A 113 0.00 3.88 -7.51
C ASP A 113 -1.20 4.73 -8.00
N THR A 114 -2.41 4.31 -7.66
CA THR A 114 -3.65 4.95 -8.11
C THR A 114 -4.69 5.01 -6.99
N GLU A 115 -5.20 6.21 -6.71
CA GLU A 115 -6.39 6.35 -5.87
C GLU A 115 -7.63 6.12 -6.74
N PHE A 116 -8.40 5.08 -6.41
CA PHE A 116 -9.64 4.79 -7.12
C PHE A 116 -10.73 4.31 -6.17
N THR A 117 -11.96 4.35 -6.64
CA THR A 117 -13.12 3.81 -5.93
C THR A 117 -13.89 2.96 -6.93
N PHE A 118 -14.42 1.84 -6.48
CA PHE A 118 -15.24 0.99 -7.31
C PHE A 118 -16.38 0.39 -6.48
N TRP A 119 -17.37 -0.10 -7.21
CA TRP A 119 -18.53 -0.78 -6.69
C TRP A 119 -18.55 -2.20 -7.19
N ILE A 120 -18.88 -3.12 -6.30
CA ILE A 120 -19.18 -4.50 -6.67
C ILE A 120 -20.69 -4.64 -6.75
N THR A 121 -21.21 -4.75 -7.97
CA THR A 121 -22.63 -4.97 -8.25
C THR A 121 -22.88 -6.44 -8.56
N ILE A 122 -23.95 -6.99 -8.01
CA ILE A 122 -24.34 -8.40 -8.21
C ILE A 122 -25.70 -8.43 -8.89
N SER A 123 -25.80 -9.12 -10.04
CA SER A 123 -26.97 -9.06 -10.94
C SER A 123 -28.28 -9.57 -10.36
N SER A 124 -28.25 -10.40 -9.32
CA SER A 124 -29.42 -10.91 -8.59
C SER A 124 -29.01 -11.64 -7.32
N ALA A 125 -29.91 -11.71 -6.32
CA ALA A 125 -29.69 -12.48 -5.11
C ALA A 125 -29.34 -13.94 -5.44
N PHE A 126 -28.19 -14.40 -4.93
CA PHE A 126 -27.76 -15.77 -5.02
C PHE A 126 -28.86 -16.70 -4.49
N GLN A 127 -29.32 -17.66 -5.30
CA GLN A 127 -30.00 -18.81 -4.72
C GLN A 127 -28.93 -19.69 -4.06
N GLY A 128 -28.63 -19.43 -2.78
CA GLY A 128 -27.75 -20.29 -1.97
C GLY A 128 -26.45 -19.68 -1.44
N ILE A 129 -26.17 -18.38 -1.60
CA ILE A 129 -25.09 -17.70 -0.86
C ILE A 129 -25.71 -16.86 0.23
N GLY A 130 -25.31 -17.15 1.47
CA GLY A 130 -25.80 -16.44 2.64
C GLY A 130 -24.97 -15.25 3.06
N LYS A 131 -23.71 -15.12 2.57
CA LYS A 131 -22.72 -14.19 3.11
C LYS A 131 -21.74 -13.64 2.07
N LEU A 132 -21.24 -12.44 2.34
CA LEU A 132 -20.14 -11.77 1.64
C LEU A 132 -19.10 -11.40 2.70
N ALA A 133 -17.82 -11.67 2.42
CA ALA A 133 -16.75 -11.34 3.36
C ALA A 133 -15.55 -10.74 2.63
N ALA A 134 -14.94 -9.74 3.26
CA ALA A 134 -13.60 -9.31 2.90
C ALA A 134 -12.59 -10.05 3.78
N ARG A 135 -11.46 -10.44 3.19
CA ARG A 135 -10.30 -10.93 3.93
C ARG A 135 -9.22 -9.83 3.92
N VAL A 136 -8.56 -9.61 5.05
CA VAL A 136 -7.45 -8.65 5.16
C VAL A 136 -6.15 -9.44 5.28
N GLY A 137 -5.44 -9.62 4.16
CA GLY A 137 -4.21 -10.40 4.13
C GLY A 137 -4.43 -11.90 3.95
N MET A 138 -3.51 -12.56 3.23
CA MET A 138 -3.62 -13.99 2.90
C MET A 138 -3.36 -14.91 4.12
N GLU A 139 -2.61 -14.43 5.11
CA GLU A 139 -2.26 -15.16 6.35
C GLU A 139 -3.23 -14.89 7.52
N ALA A 140 -4.20 -13.99 7.36
CA ALA A 140 -5.14 -13.67 8.41
C ALA A 140 -6.32 -14.65 8.39
N ASP A 141 -6.53 -15.37 9.50
CA ASP A 141 -7.74 -16.17 9.75
C ASP A 141 -9.01 -15.31 9.92
N GLU A 142 -8.86 -13.98 9.98
CA GLU A 142 -9.95 -13.04 10.23
C GLU A 142 -10.73 -12.70 8.96
N LEU A 143 -11.98 -13.15 8.91
CA LEU A 143 -12.96 -12.76 7.89
C LEU A 143 -13.84 -11.64 8.43
N ALA A 144 -13.81 -10.49 7.76
CA ALA A 144 -14.73 -9.40 8.03
C ALA A 144 -16.03 -9.65 7.24
N GLU A 145 -17.09 -10.08 7.93
CA GLU A 145 -18.43 -10.16 7.33
C GLU A 145 -18.87 -8.77 6.89
N LEU A 146 -19.22 -8.63 5.60
CA LEU A 146 -19.64 -7.34 5.07
C LEU A 146 -21.16 -7.20 5.18
N PRO A 147 -21.66 -6.19 5.93
CA PRO A 147 -23.07 -6.09 6.31
C PRO A 147 -23.98 -5.84 5.10
N SER A 148 -23.48 -5.18 4.05
CA SER A 148 -24.05 -5.14 2.70
C SER A 148 -23.07 -4.46 1.74
N LEU A 149 -23.03 -4.85 0.46
CA LEU A 149 -22.27 -4.14 -0.59
C LEU A 149 -22.91 -2.80 -1.02
N SER A 150 -23.80 -2.22 -0.19
CA SER A 150 -24.47 -0.96 -0.51
C SER A 150 -23.65 0.28 -0.14
N GLU A 151 -22.60 0.12 0.67
CA GLU A 151 -21.65 1.17 1.00
C GLU A 151 -20.33 0.97 0.23
N PRO A 152 -19.73 2.04 -0.31
CA PRO A 152 -18.55 1.95 -1.16
C PRO A 152 -17.33 1.43 -0.39
N VAL A 153 -16.52 0.61 -1.05
CA VAL A 153 -15.19 0.24 -0.56
C VAL A 153 -14.20 1.25 -1.17
N LYS A 154 -13.78 2.25 -0.38
CA LYS A 154 -12.70 3.16 -0.79
C LYS A 154 -11.37 2.47 -0.54
N ILE A 155 -10.53 2.40 -1.57
CA ILE A 155 -9.21 1.78 -1.48
C ILE A 155 -8.19 2.80 -1.89
N VAL A 156 -7.37 3.16 -0.93
CA VAL A 156 -6.23 4.04 -1.14
C VAL A 156 -5.03 3.13 -1.33
N ALA A 157 -4.70 2.84 -2.59
CA ALA A 157 -3.40 2.28 -2.94
C ALA A 157 -2.39 3.44 -2.92
N ALA A 158 -2.00 3.85 -1.70
CA ALA A 158 -0.94 4.82 -1.52
C ALA A 158 0.41 4.12 -1.67
N ALA A 159 1.42 4.90 -2.05
CA ALA A 159 2.80 4.43 -2.11
C ALA A 159 3.27 3.97 -0.72
N ASP A 160 4.17 3.00 -0.74
CA ASP A 160 4.84 2.37 0.40
C ASP A 160 6.28 2.17 -0.11
N GLY A 161 7.10 3.21 0.07
CA GLY A 161 8.38 3.42 -0.59
C GLY A 161 9.47 2.49 -0.08
N ASP A 162 9.39 2.11 1.19
CA ASP A 162 10.35 1.25 1.87
C ASP A 162 9.85 -0.20 2.02
N GLY A 163 8.55 -0.46 1.86
CA GLY A 163 7.96 -1.80 1.85
C GLY A 163 7.66 -2.34 3.26
N ASP A 164 7.55 -1.48 4.26
CA ASP A 164 7.37 -1.88 5.66
C ASP A 164 5.90 -2.19 6.05
N GLY A 165 4.98 -1.92 5.12
CA GLY A 165 3.54 -2.16 5.24
C GLY A 165 2.73 -0.95 5.75
N ILE A 166 3.37 0.18 6.01
CA ILE A 166 2.77 1.49 6.24
C ILE A 166 2.84 2.28 4.93
N VAL A 167 1.83 3.11 4.66
CA VAL A 167 1.82 3.92 3.43
C VAL A 167 2.56 5.22 3.70
N ASP A 168 3.30 5.76 2.72
CA ASP A 168 4.15 6.95 2.83
C ASP A 168 3.45 8.15 3.50
N GLU A 169 2.14 8.31 3.26
CA GLU A 169 1.35 9.41 3.85
C GLU A 169 1.12 9.28 5.37
N ARG A 170 1.30 8.08 5.91
CA ARG A 170 1.11 7.72 7.33
C ARG A 170 2.39 7.19 7.98
N ASP A 171 3.47 7.14 7.23
CA ASP A 171 4.75 6.61 7.65
C ASP A 171 5.63 7.76 8.17
N ASN A 172 6.14 7.63 9.40
CA ASN A 172 7.08 8.59 9.96
C ASN A 172 8.53 8.41 9.44
N CYS A 173 8.80 7.37 8.65
CA CYS A 173 10.04 7.15 7.90
C CYS A 173 9.81 6.56 6.48
N PRO A 174 9.23 7.30 5.52
CA PRO A 174 8.84 6.78 4.19
C PRO A 174 9.94 6.17 3.29
N GLU A 175 11.20 6.22 3.73
CA GLU A 175 12.36 5.69 3.00
C GLU A 175 13.11 4.60 3.80
N ASP A 176 12.76 4.34 5.06
CA ASP A 176 13.50 3.47 5.97
C ASP A 176 12.57 2.60 6.85
N GLU A 177 12.52 1.28 6.55
CA GLU A 177 11.58 0.32 7.15
C GLU A 177 11.47 0.42 8.69
N ASN A 178 10.27 0.73 9.21
CA ASN A 178 10.02 0.81 10.64
C ASN A 178 8.56 0.50 11.03
N THR A 179 8.11 -0.75 10.82
CA THR A 179 6.70 -1.18 11.04
C THR A 179 6.12 -0.87 12.44
N ASN A 180 6.97 -0.63 13.45
CA ASN A 180 6.54 -0.24 14.80
C ASN A 180 6.23 1.26 14.95
N GLN A 181 6.55 2.09 13.96
CA GLN A 181 6.33 3.54 13.88
C GLN A 181 6.81 4.25 15.16
N SER A 182 7.99 3.86 15.65
CA SER A 182 8.59 4.44 16.86
C SER A 182 9.00 5.89 16.61
N ASP A 183 8.60 6.78 17.50
CA ASP A 183 8.90 8.22 17.50
C ASP A 183 8.95 8.67 18.98
N LEU A 184 10.15 8.66 19.55
CA LEU A 184 10.37 8.82 20.98
C LEU A 184 10.12 10.26 21.44
N ASP A 185 10.45 11.26 20.62
CA ASP A 185 10.34 12.67 20.97
C ASP A 185 9.08 13.38 20.43
N GLN A 186 8.32 12.68 19.58
CA GLN A 186 7.02 13.07 19.04
C GLN A 186 7.08 14.26 18.10
N ASP A 187 8.15 14.39 17.32
CA ASP A 187 8.26 15.42 16.28
C ASP A 187 7.68 15.01 14.92
N GLY A 188 7.27 13.74 14.79
CA GLY A 188 6.67 13.17 13.59
C GLY A 188 7.68 12.52 12.63
N VAL A 189 8.96 12.46 12.98
CA VAL A 189 10.00 11.69 12.28
C VAL A 189 10.31 10.45 13.10
N GLY A 190 10.36 9.28 12.46
CA GLY A 190 10.58 8.03 13.20
C GLY A 190 12.02 7.87 13.67
N ASP A 191 12.21 7.16 14.79
CA ASP A 191 13.52 6.95 15.43
C ASP A 191 14.59 6.37 14.48
N VAL A 192 14.15 5.68 13.41
CA VAL A 192 15.03 5.04 12.42
C VAL A 192 15.63 6.06 11.44
N CYS A 193 14.84 7.04 11.02
CA CYS A 193 15.24 8.09 10.08
C CYS A 193 15.55 9.44 10.76
N ASP A 194 15.33 9.53 12.07
CA ASP A 194 15.67 10.68 12.89
C ASP A 194 17.16 10.69 13.28
N CYS A 195 17.83 11.80 12.97
CA CYS A 195 19.21 12.08 13.35
C CYS A 195 19.44 12.35 14.84
N ALA A 196 18.40 12.73 15.59
CA ALA A 196 18.42 13.01 17.02
C ALA A 196 17.12 12.53 17.71
N PRO A 197 16.90 11.20 17.86
CA PRO A 197 15.64 10.59 18.36
C PRO A 197 15.17 10.97 19.77
N GLU A 198 15.88 11.86 20.47
CA GLU A 198 15.54 12.33 21.81
C GLU A 198 15.27 13.86 21.84
N ASP A 199 15.41 14.58 20.71
CA ASP A 199 15.26 16.03 20.62
C ASP A 199 14.30 16.43 19.50
N PRO A 200 13.05 16.83 19.83
CA PRO A 200 11.99 17.06 18.85
C PRO A 200 12.19 18.33 18.00
N ASN A 201 13.36 18.97 18.13
CA ASN A 201 13.77 20.13 17.36
C ASN A 201 14.94 19.83 16.42
N GLN A 202 15.38 18.56 16.30
CA GLN A 202 16.61 18.17 15.59
C GLN A 202 16.49 16.94 14.66
N SER A 203 15.35 16.71 14.02
CA SER A 203 15.16 15.54 13.14
C SER A 203 16.00 15.51 11.85
N ASN A 204 16.32 16.68 11.28
CA ASN A 204 16.99 16.80 9.97
C ASN A 204 18.45 17.23 10.05
N PHE A 205 18.99 17.40 11.27
CA PHE A 205 20.36 17.87 11.48
C PHE A 205 21.17 16.80 12.18
N CYS A 206 21.58 15.77 11.44
CA CYS A 206 22.73 14.95 11.79
C CYS A 206 23.95 15.87 11.79
N ALA A 207 24.25 16.55 12.90
CA ALA A 207 25.28 17.57 12.96
C ALA A 207 26.59 17.09 12.32
N PRO A 208 26.94 17.53 11.09
CA PRO A 208 28.31 17.43 10.66
C PRO A 208 28.97 18.69 11.22
N CYS A 209 29.99 18.54 12.06
CA CYS A 209 30.92 19.64 12.32
C CYS A 209 30.49 20.78 13.28
N ALA A 210 29.90 20.51 14.46
CA ALA A 210 29.98 21.47 15.58
C ALA A 210 31.33 21.41 16.35
N ALA A 211 32.27 20.57 15.91
CA ALA A 211 33.67 20.59 16.37
C ALA A 211 34.52 21.69 15.71
N GLN A 212 33.96 22.51 14.81
CA GLN A 212 34.66 23.59 14.12
C GLN A 212 34.14 25.00 14.47
N LEU A 213 33.85 25.26 15.74
CA LEU A 213 33.99 26.61 16.30
C LEU A 213 34.94 26.53 17.49
N THR A 214 36.20 26.27 17.14
CA THR A 214 37.43 26.61 17.84
C THR A 214 37.30 26.96 19.32
N ALA A 215 37.71 25.99 20.14
CA ALA A 215 38.50 26.25 21.33
C ALA A 215 39.66 27.21 21.03
N SER A 216 39.52 28.48 21.46
CA SER A 216 40.61 29.38 21.87
C SER A 216 39.94 30.62 22.46
N SER A 217 39.92 30.87 23.77
CA SER A 217 41.13 31.16 24.54
C SER A 217 40.81 31.17 26.05
N PRO A 218 41.59 30.51 26.90
CA PRO A 218 41.84 30.99 28.24
C PRO A 218 43.22 31.63 28.25
N THR A 219 43.31 32.92 28.59
CA THR A 219 44.38 33.49 29.46
C THR A 219 44.25 35.01 29.45
N SER A 220 43.64 35.56 30.49
CA SER A 220 44.03 36.88 30.99
C SER A 220 45.44 36.74 31.57
N ALA A 221 46.45 37.08 30.79
CA ALA A 221 47.80 37.32 31.28
C ALA A 221 48.09 38.82 31.18
N LEU A 222 48.12 39.47 32.34
CA LEU A 222 48.86 40.70 32.56
C LEU A 222 50.26 40.56 31.96
N LEU A 223 50.75 41.56 31.22
CA LEU A 223 52.09 42.14 31.41
C LEU A 223 52.36 43.37 30.52
N PHE A 224 53.17 44.24 31.10
CA PHE A 224 53.55 45.62 30.79
C PHE A 224 54.51 45.84 29.59
N PHE A 225 54.48 47.11 29.10
CA PHE A 225 55.55 47.95 28.48
C PHE A 225 56.02 47.68 27.03
N PRO A 226 56.71 48.62 26.34
CA PRO A 226 56.65 50.10 26.31
C PRO A 226 56.73 50.73 24.88
N VAL A 227 56.41 52.04 24.78
CA VAL A 227 57.00 53.10 23.94
C VAL A 227 57.44 52.77 22.48
N LEU A 228 56.78 53.41 21.50
CA LEU A 228 57.34 53.67 20.18
C LEU A 228 57.44 55.17 19.92
N LEU A 229 58.68 55.65 19.95
CA LEU A 229 59.17 56.92 19.41
C LEU A 229 59.59 56.70 17.94
N PHE A 230 59.62 57.80 17.18
CA PHE A 230 60.24 58.06 15.85
C PHE A 230 59.29 58.37 14.67
N PRO A 231 59.71 59.27 13.73
CA PRO A 231 59.00 60.51 13.47
C PRO A 231 58.76 60.78 11.96
N PHE A 232 58.14 61.92 11.67
CA PHE A 232 58.30 62.78 10.48
C PHE A 232 58.75 62.14 9.14
N VAL A 233 57.86 62.20 8.13
CA VAL A 233 58.27 62.56 6.76
C VAL A 233 57.26 63.55 6.15
N LEU A 234 57.84 64.57 5.51
CA LEU A 234 57.26 65.82 5.04
C LEU A 234 56.36 65.70 3.80
N ARG A 235 55.35 66.56 3.81
CA ARG A 235 54.46 66.98 2.73
C ARG A 235 55.24 67.76 1.65
N ARG A 236 55.03 67.45 0.37
CA ARG A 236 55.21 68.44 -0.72
C ARG A 236 54.25 68.16 -1.88
N PHE A 237 53.16 68.91 -1.93
CA PHE A 237 52.39 69.14 -3.15
C PHE A 237 53.09 70.24 -3.95
N ARG A 238 53.21 70.07 -5.26
CA ARG A 238 53.55 71.15 -6.21
C ARG A 238 52.38 71.24 -7.19
N GLY A 239 51.84 72.46 -7.31
CA GLY A 239 51.00 72.84 -8.45
C GLY A 239 51.83 73.14 -9.69
#